data_AF-A0A168GAR7-F1
#
_entry.id   AF-A0A168GAR7-F1
#
_cell.length_a   1.000
_cell.length_b   1.000
_cell.length_c   1.000
_cell.angle_alpha   90.00
_cell.angle_beta   90.00
_cell.angle_gamma   90.00
#
_symmetry.space_group_name_H-M   'P 1'
#
loop_
_entity.id
_entity.type
_entity.pdbx_description
1 polymer ?
#
loop_
_entity_poly.entity_id
_entity_poly.type
_entity_poly.pdbx_seq_one_letter_code
_entity_poly.pdbx_strand_id
1 'polypeptide(L)'
;MIGEAAQKVGIPAVSIWASVPHYVHNAPSPKAMLALLEKLEEIVGLAIPRGDLVEEAEEWERGIDALAAEDEEMAAYIAQLEQARDTVDSPEASGEAIAQEFERYLRRRGDGRSGEEPWRP
;
A
#
# COMPACT_ATOMS: atom_id res chain seq x y z
N MET A 1 -13.87 -10.13 10.22
CA MET A 1 -13.78 -10.26 8.73
C MET A 1 -13.53 -11.72 8.33
N ILE A 2 -13.71 -12.13 7.07
CA ILE A 2 -13.54 -13.55 6.66
C ILE A 2 -12.13 -14.09 6.93
N GLY A 3 -11.08 -13.30 6.71
CA GLY A 3 -9.69 -13.70 7.02
C GLY A 3 -9.46 -13.92 8.52
N GLU A 4 -10.03 -13.06 9.36
CA GLU A 4 -9.98 -13.21 10.83
C GLU A 4 -10.72 -14.48 11.28
N ALA A 5 -11.87 -14.79 10.67
CA ALA A 5 -12.62 -16.01 10.95
C ALA A 5 -11.83 -17.27 10.54
N ALA A 6 -11.15 -17.25 9.38
CA ALA A 6 -10.28 -18.33 8.92
C ALA A 6 -9.10 -18.58 9.88
N GLN A 7 -8.45 -17.51 10.35
CA GLN A 7 -7.35 -17.62 11.33
C GLN A 7 -7.81 -18.26 12.64
N LYS A 8 -9.01 -17.92 13.14
CA LYS A 8 -9.58 -18.50 14.38
C LYS A 8 -9.79 -20.01 14.31
N VAL A 9 -9.97 -20.57 13.12
CA VAL A 9 -10.15 -22.02 12.89
C VAL A 9 -8.89 -22.69 12.33
N GLY A 10 -7.75 -22.01 12.34
CA GLY A 10 -6.46 -22.57 11.90
C GLY A 10 -6.30 -22.67 10.38
N ILE A 11 -7.10 -21.96 9.59
CA ILE A 11 -6.97 -21.91 8.14
C ILE A 11 -6.04 -20.73 7.78
N PRO A 12 -4.91 -20.97 7.09
CA PRO A 12 -4.06 -19.90 6.58
C PRO A 12 -4.85 -18.97 5.65
N ALA A 13 -4.73 -17.66 5.86
CA ALA A 13 -5.44 -16.66 5.07
C ALA A 13 -4.54 -15.48 4.75
N VAL A 14 -4.67 -14.98 3.52
CA VAL A 14 -4.03 -13.75 3.03
C VAL A 14 -5.12 -12.86 2.42
N SER A 15 -4.90 -11.55 2.41
CA SER A 15 -5.74 -10.59 1.70
C SER A 15 -4.84 -9.72 0.84
N ILE A 16 -5.22 -9.55 -0.43
CA ILE A 16 -4.47 -8.77 -1.42
C ILE A 16 -5.39 -7.61 -1.83
N TRP A 17 -4.80 -6.43 -1.96
CA TRP A 17 -5.50 -5.21 -2.33
C TRP A 17 -4.70 -4.51 -3.42
N ALA A 18 -5.41 -3.91 -4.39
CA ALA A 18 -4.82 -3.03 -5.38
C ALA A 18 -5.38 -1.62 -5.15
N SER A 19 -4.50 -0.63 -5.11
CA SER A 19 -4.92 0.77 -5.07
C SER A 19 -5.34 1.22 -6.46
N VAL A 20 -6.53 1.82 -6.55
CA VAL A 20 -7.02 2.44 -7.78
C VAL A 20 -7.21 3.93 -7.51
N PRO A 21 -6.61 4.83 -8.31
CA PRO A 21 -6.80 6.26 -8.09
C PRO A 21 -8.28 6.63 -8.22
N HIS A 22 -8.80 7.40 -7.26
CA HIS A 22 -10.21 7.75 -7.18
C HIS A 22 -10.70 8.65 -8.32
N TYR A 23 -9.78 9.37 -8.99
CA TYR A 23 -10.10 10.15 -10.19
C TYR A 23 -10.43 9.25 -11.39
N VAL A 24 -10.13 7.95 -11.30
CA VAL A 24 -10.52 6.98 -12.31
C VAL A 24 -11.92 6.44 -11.98
N HIS A 25 -12.91 6.95 -12.68
CA HIS A 25 -14.33 6.63 -12.44
C HIS A 25 -14.83 5.42 -13.26
N ASN A 26 -14.02 4.89 -14.17
CA ASN A 26 -14.38 3.74 -15.01
C ASN A 26 -14.11 2.41 -14.28
N ALA A 27 -15.05 1.98 -13.46
CA ALA A 27 -15.08 0.64 -12.90
C ALA A 27 -15.72 -0.34 -13.90
N PRO A 28 -15.16 -1.56 -14.08
CA PRO A 28 -13.98 -2.14 -13.43
C PRO A 28 -12.63 -1.69 -14.04
N SER A 29 -11.53 -1.77 -13.28
CA SER A 29 -10.15 -1.49 -13.75
C SER A 29 -9.42 -2.80 -14.14
N PRO A 30 -9.20 -3.08 -15.43
CA PRO A 30 -8.45 -4.25 -15.87
C PRO A 30 -7.01 -4.27 -15.35
N LYS A 31 -6.39 -3.09 -15.23
CA LYS A 31 -5.05 -2.94 -14.64
C LYS A 31 -5.00 -3.39 -13.19
N ALA A 32 -6.00 -3.04 -12.37
CA ALA A 32 -6.06 -3.50 -10.98
C ALA A 32 -6.29 -5.02 -10.88
N MET A 33 -7.13 -5.58 -11.76
CA MET A 33 -7.35 -7.02 -11.83
C MET A 33 -6.08 -7.79 -12.23
N LEU A 34 -5.35 -7.29 -13.22
CA LEU A 34 -4.08 -7.85 -13.66
C LEU A 34 -3.05 -7.87 -12.52
N ALA A 35 -2.88 -6.75 -11.81
CA ALA A 35 -1.96 -6.66 -10.67
C ALA A 35 -2.31 -7.63 -9.53
N LEU A 36 -3.61 -7.82 -9.25
CA LEU A 36 -4.07 -8.79 -8.26
C LEU A 36 -3.77 -10.23 -8.68
N LEU A 37 -3.95 -10.56 -9.97
CA LEU A 37 -3.62 -11.88 -10.51
C LEU A 37 -2.11 -12.14 -10.44
N GLU A 38 -1.28 -11.19 -10.86
CA GLU A 38 0.18 -11.30 -10.75
C GLU A 38 0.61 -11.56 -9.31
N LYS A 39 0.04 -10.82 -8.35
CA LYS A 39 0.37 -11.04 -6.94
C LYS A 39 -0.13 -12.39 -6.43
N LEU A 40 -1.28 -12.86 -6.92
CA LEU A 40 -1.80 -14.17 -6.58
C LEU A 40 -0.90 -15.28 -7.13
N GLU A 41 -0.45 -15.19 -8.39
CA GLU A 41 0.49 -16.14 -9.02
C GLU A 41 1.78 -16.27 -8.20
N GLU A 42 2.36 -15.16 -7.74
CA GLU A 42 3.54 -15.15 -6.86
C GLU A 42 3.32 -15.93 -5.55
N ILE A 43 2.13 -15.80 -4.96
CA ILE A 43 1.79 -16.43 -3.67
C ILE A 43 1.53 -17.92 -3.84
N VAL A 44 0.81 -18.32 -4.89
CA VAL A 44 0.39 -19.72 -5.09
C VAL A 44 1.40 -20.52 -5.92
N GLY A 45 2.32 -19.87 -6.63
CA GLY A 45 3.31 -20.50 -7.48
C GLY A 45 2.72 -21.19 -8.72
N LEU A 46 1.55 -20.74 -9.17
CA LEU A 46 0.85 -21.29 -10.34
C LEU A 46 0.69 -20.21 -11.40
N ALA A 47 0.84 -20.60 -12.66
CA ALA A 47 0.48 -19.75 -13.78
C ALA A 47 -1.05 -19.70 -13.93
N ILE A 48 -1.60 -18.50 -14.00
CA ILE A 48 -3.00 -18.19 -14.20
C ILE A 48 -3.15 -17.60 -15.61
N PRO A 49 -3.91 -18.25 -16.51
CA PRO A 49 -4.17 -17.71 -17.84
C PRO A 49 -4.82 -16.32 -17.76
N ARG A 50 -4.22 -15.34 -18.43
CA ARG A 50 -4.65 -13.94 -18.37
C ARG A 50 -5.63 -13.57 -19.49
N GLY A 51 -5.76 -14.40 -20.52
CA GLY A 51 -6.56 -14.08 -21.71
C GLY A 51 -6.15 -12.73 -22.29
N ASP A 52 -7.13 -11.88 -22.55
CA ASP A 52 -6.94 -10.55 -23.14
C ASP A 52 -6.69 -9.47 -22.07
N LEU A 53 -6.64 -9.83 -20.78
CA LEU A 53 -6.58 -8.87 -19.67
C LEU A 53 -5.34 -7.96 -19.71
N VAL A 54 -4.24 -8.42 -20.29
CA VAL A 54 -3.03 -7.61 -20.48
C VAL A 54 -3.31 -6.48 -21.48
N GLU A 55 -3.92 -6.81 -22.62
CA GLU A 55 -4.29 -5.83 -23.64
C GLU A 55 -5.37 -4.87 -23.11
N GLU A 56 -6.39 -5.38 -22.42
CA GLU A 56 -7.42 -4.57 -21.77
C GLU A 56 -6.84 -3.59 -20.74
N ALA A 57 -5.83 -4.01 -19.97
CA ALA A 57 -5.15 -3.16 -18.99
C ALA A 57 -4.38 -2.03 -19.66
N GLU A 58 -3.66 -2.32 -20.75
CA GLU A 58 -2.93 -1.32 -21.51
C GLU A 58 -3.86 -0.33 -22.24
N GLU A 59 -4.95 -0.82 -22.84
CA GLU A 59 -5.96 0.03 -23.48
C GLU A 59 -6.64 0.96 -22.49
N TRP A 60 -6.99 0.41 -21.33
CA TRP A 60 -7.58 1.18 -20.25
C TRP A 60 -6.63 2.26 -19.74
N GLU A 61 -5.35 1.93 -19.53
CA GLU A 61 -4.34 2.90 -19.08
C GLU A 61 -4.17 4.04 -20.08
N ARG A 62 -4.02 3.73 -21.37
CA ARG A 62 -3.95 4.75 -22.43
C ARG A 62 -5.19 5.65 -22.44
N GLY A 63 -6.37 5.09 -22.19
CA GLY A 63 -7.62 5.85 -22.10
C GLY A 63 -7.65 6.81 -20.91
N ILE A 64 -7.16 6.38 -19.75
CA ILE A 64 -7.05 7.23 -18.56
C ILE A 64 -6.02 8.34 -18.77
N ASP A 65 -4.85 8.02 -19.33
CA ASP A 65 -3.80 9.00 -19.61
C ASP A 65 -4.28 10.08 -20.59
N ALA A 66 -5.04 9.69 -21.62
CA ALA A 66 -5.64 10.64 -22.55
C ALA A 66 -6.65 11.57 -21.87
N LEU A 67 -7.55 11.01 -21.05
CA LEU A 67 -8.53 11.81 -20.29
C LEU A 67 -7.85 12.77 -19.31
N ALA A 68 -6.81 12.31 -18.62
CA ALA A 68 -6.04 13.13 -17.68
C ALA A 68 -5.27 14.25 -18.40
N ALA A 69 -4.77 14.00 -19.61
CA ALA A 69 -4.07 15.02 -20.41
C ALA A 69 -5.01 16.10 -20.98
N GLU A 70 -6.27 15.77 -21.24
CA GLU A 70 -7.28 16.73 -21.74
C GLU A 70 -7.89 17.60 -20.61
N ASP A 71 -7.73 17.19 -19.35
CA ASP A 71 -8.25 17.88 -18.17
C ASP A 71 -7.11 18.52 -17.36
N GLU A 72 -6.91 19.83 -17.55
CA GLU A 72 -5.85 20.59 -16.86
C GLU A 72 -5.96 20.54 -15.32
N GLU A 73 -7.19 20.43 -14.77
CA GLU A 73 -7.41 20.33 -13.33
C GLU A 73 -6.99 18.94 -12.82
N MET A 74 -7.35 17.90 -13.56
CA MET A 74 -6.93 16.53 -13.27
C MET A 74 -5.41 16.35 -13.38
N ALA A 75 -4.78 16.90 -14.42
CA ALA A 75 -3.34 16.86 -14.60
C ALA A 75 -2.59 17.56 -13.45
N ALA A 76 -3.06 18.75 -13.04
CA ALA A 76 -2.50 19.48 -11.91
C ALA A 76 -2.66 18.70 -10.59
N TYR A 77 -3.81 18.04 -10.40
CA TYR A 77 -4.07 17.21 -9.24
C TYR A 77 -3.18 15.97 -9.18
N ILE A 78 -3.00 15.28 -10.31
CA ILE A 78 -2.09 14.12 -10.43
C ILE A 78 -0.66 14.54 -10.08
N ALA A 79 -0.18 15.67 -10.62
CA ALA A 79 1.16 16.17 -10.31
C ALA A 79 1.36 16.46 -8.82
N GLN A 80 0.33 16.97 -8.13
CA GLN A 80 0.37 17.15 -6.66
C GLN A 80 0.45 15.82 -5.92
N LEU A 81 -0.30 14.80 -6.35
CA LEU A 81 -0.26 13.46 -5.75
C LEU A 81 1.11 12.79 -5.93
N GLU A 82 1.72 12.92 -7.11
CA GLU A 82 3.06 12.39 -7.39
C GLU A 82 4.13 13.09 -6.54
N GLN A 83 4.09 14.43 -6.47
CA GLN A 83 5.03 15.19 -5.63
C GLN A 83 4.90 14.82 -4.14
N ALA A 84 3.67 14.60 -3.66
CA ALA A 84 3.43 14.13 -2.29
C ALA A 84 4.01 12.71 -2.07
N ARG A 85 3.84 11.79 -3.03
CA ARG A 85 4.40 10.43 -2.96
C ARG A 85 5.93 10.47 -2.95
N ASP A 86 6.55 11.17 -3.89
CA ASP A 86 8.01 11.24 -4.02
C ASP A 86 8.67 11.88 -2.77
N THR A 87 7.96 12.79 -2.09
CA THR A 87 8.42 13.35 -0.81
C THR A 87 8.37 12.32 0.32
N VAL A 88 7.38 11.42 0.32
CA VAL A 88 7.25 10.33 1.31
C VAL A 88 8.26 9.21 1.04
N ASP A 89 8.54 8.91 -0.23
CA ASP A 89 9.54 7.92 -0.64
C ASP A 89 10.98 8.43 -0.57
N SER A 90 11.20 9.70 -0.18
CA SER A 90 12.54 10.22 0.10
C SER A 90 13.22 9.40 1.21
N PRO A 91 14.53 9.09 1.08
CA PRO A 91 15.32 8.43 2.12
C PRO A 91 15.18 9.09 3.50
N GLU A 92 15.02 10.42 3.54
CA GLU A 92 14.88 11.20 4.77
C GLU A 92 13.52 11.00 5.48
N ALA A 93 12.48 10.54 4.77
CA ALA A 93 11.14 10.30 5.28
C ALA A 93 10.78 8.80 5.41
N SER A 94 11.69 7.90 5.04
CA SER A 94 11.49 6.45 5.11
C SER A 94 11.06 5.99 6.52
N GLY A 95 10.15 5.02 6.58
CA GLY A 95 9.61 4.47 7.84
C GLY A 95 10.70 3.94 8.79
N GLU A 96 11.87 3.56 8.27
CA GLU A 96 13.04 3.15 9.05
C GLU A 96 13.72 4.34 9.77
N ALA A 97 13.83 5.50 9.13
CA ALA A 97 14.34 6.73 9.74
C ALA A 97 13.39 7.24 10.84
N ILE A 98 12.08 7.15 10.61
CA ILE A 98 11.05 7.50 11.60
C ILE A 98 11.09 6.51 12.78
N ALA A 99 11.28 5.21 12.54
CA ALA A 99 11.40 4.20 13.59
C ALA A 99 12.65 4.42 14.47
N GLN A 100 13.80 4.75 13.87
CA GLN A 100 15.03 5.04 14.62
C GLN A 100 14.89 6.27 15.54
N GLU A 101 14.24 7.33 15.07
CA GLU A 101 13.97 8.51 15.91
C GLU A 101 12.94 8.21 17.01
N PHE A 102 11.93 7.39 16.72
CA PHE A 102 10.95 6.95 17.72
C PHE A 102 11.58 6.10 18.83
N GLU A 103 12.46 5.16 18.47
CA GLU A 103 13.24 4.36 19.43
C GLU A 103 14.15 5.25 20.30
N ARG A 104 14.84 6.23 19.70
CA ARG A 104 15.69 7.19 20.41
C ARG A 104 14.89 8.04 21.40
N TYR A 105 13.68 8.46 21.02
CA TYR A 105 12.76 9.19 21.89
C TYR A 105 12.26 8.35 23.07
N LEU A 106 11.88 7.09 22.84
CA LEU A 106 11.47 6.16 23.89
C LEU A 106 12.60 5.83 24.87
N ARG A 107 13.82 5.64 24.36
CA ARG A 107 15.02 5.39 25.18
C ARG A 107 15.34 6.55 26.12
N ARG A 108 15.17 7.79 25.65
CA ARG A 108 15.35 9.01 26.45
C ARG A 108 14.30 9.17 27.56
N ARG A 109 13.11 8.56 27.40
CA ARG A 109 12.03 8.58 28.41
C ARG A 109 12.08 7.39 29.37
N GLY A 110 12.68 6.27 28.93
CA GLY A 110 12.82 5.04 29.73
C GLY A 110 13.86 5.13 30.86
N ASP A 111 14.77 6.08 30.81
CA ASP A 111 15.87 6.21 31.80
C ASP A 111 15.50 7.07 33.04
N GLY A 112 14.21 7.34 33.25
CA GLY A 112 13.71 8.22 34.32
C GLY A 112 12.83 7.54 35.39
N ARG A 113 12.54 6.24 35.29
CA ARG A 113 11.71 5.53 36.29
C ARG A 113 12.04 4.03 36.39
N SER A 114 13.14 3.71 37.07
CA SER A 114 13.26 2.43 37.78
C SER A 114 14.44 2.48 38.75
N GLY A 115 14.16 2.71 40.02
CA GLY A 115 15.16 2.58 41.06
C GLY A 115 14.79 3.19 42.40
N GLU A 116 13.65 2.82 43.00
CA GLU A 116 13.53 2.79 44.47
C GLU A 116 12.47 1.76 44.86
N GLU A 117 12.97 0.60 45.25
CA GLU A 117 12.23 -0.58 45.73
C GLU A 117 11.79 -0.42 47.20
N PRO A 118 10.82 -1.24 47.67
CA PRO A 118 9.95 -0.94 48.80
C PRO A 118 10.57 -1.29 50.16
N TRP A 119 10.29 -0.45 51.17
CA TRP A 119 10.66 -0.72 52.57
C TRP A 119 9.80 -1.82 53.22
N ARG A 120 10.46 -2.82 53.81
CA ARG A 120 10.04 -3.64 54.96
C ARG A 120 11.29 -3.96 55.80
N PRO A 121 11.22 -3.99 57.15
CA PRO A 121 10.35 -4.87 57.92
C PRO A 121 9.16 -4.19 58.59
#